data_AF-A0A328TNP1-F1
#
_entry.id   AF-A0A328TNP1-F1
#
_cell.length_a   1.000
_cell.length_b   1.000
_cell.length_c   1.000
_cell.angle_alpha   90.00
_cell.angle_beta   90.00
_cell.angle_gamma   90.00
#
_symmetry.space_group_name_H-M   'P 1'
#
loop_
_entity.id
_entity.type
_entity.pdbx_description
1 polymer ?
#
loop_
_entity_poly.entity_id
_entity_poly.type
_entity_poly.pdbx_seq_one_letter_code
_entity_poly.pdbx_strand_id
1 'polypeptide(L)'
;MVGAGISGLAAACFWQQLQDKPQQILQIDNHDDFGGHAKRNELSSSNGTIFGYGGSESFQSPHSNFSPVMMGLLSGQRTHYPSPQ
;
A
#
# COMPACT_ATOMS: atom_id res chain seq x y z
N MET A 1 -6.83 -7.67 -10.64
CA MET A 1 -6.04 -6.42 -10.65
C MET A 1 -4.66 -6.72 -11.21
N VAL A 2 -4.09 -5.81 -11.99
CA VAL A 2 -2.74 -5.95 -12.58
C VAL A 2 -1.83 -4.92 -11.93
N GLY A 3 -0.74 -5.38 -11.31
CA GLY A 3 0.10 -4.61 -10.40
C GLY A 3 -0.43 -4.66 -8.97
N ALA A 4 0.40 -5.18 -8.06
CA ALA A 4 0.17 -5.29 -6.63
C ALA A 4 0.98 -4.27 -5.82
N GLY A 5 1.25 -3.12 -6.42
CA GLY A 5 1.70 -1.93 -5.69
C GLY A 5 0.62 -1.38 -4.76
N ILE A 6 0.96 -0.32 -4.01
CA ILE A 6 0.08 0.33 -3.04
C ILE A 6 -1.29 0.68 -3.65
N SER A 7 -1.33 1.20 -4.88
CA SER A 7 -2.60 1.55 -5.55
C SER A 7 -3.48 0.33 -5.85
N GLY A 8 -2.89 -0.79 -6.26
CA GLY A 8 -3.62 -2.03 -6.53
C GLY A 8 -4.15 -2.66 -5.25
N LEU A 9 -3.35 -2.69 -4.19
CA LEU A 9 -3.77 -3.16 -2.87
C LEU A 9 -4.88 -2.27 -2.27
N ALA A 10 -4.76 -0.94 -2.39
CA ALA A 10 -5.78 0.00 -1.94
C ALA A 10 -7.10 -0.22 -2.68
N ALA A 11 -7.05 -0.38 -4.01
CA ALA A 11 -8.23 -0.69 -4.81
C ALA A 11 -8.89 -2.01 -4.38
N ALA A 12 -8.11 -3.05 -4.12
CA ALA A 12 -8.63 -4.34 -3.64
C ALA A 12 -9.28 -4.22 -2.25
N CYS A 13 -8.66 -3.45 -1.36
CA CYS A 13 -9.20 -3.15 -0.04
C CYS A 13 -10.54 -2.42 -0.12
N PHE A 14 -10.62 -1.33 -0.89
CA PHE A 14 -11.86 -0.58 -1.06
C PHE A 14 -12.95 -1.42 -1.74
N TRP A 15 -12.58 -2.21 -2.76
CA TRP A 15 -13.52 -3.12 -3.41
C TRP A 15 -14.12 -4.10 -2.40
N GLN A 16 -13.32 -4.66 -1.50
CA GLN A 16 -13.87 -5.53 -0.45
C GLN A 16 -14.80 -4.82 0.52
N GLN A 17 -14.52 -3.56 0.87
CA GLN A 17 -15.34 -2.81 1.81
C GLN A 17 -16.71 -2.41 1.21
N LEU A 18 -16.79 -2.27 -0.11
CA LEU A 18 -18.03 -1.93 -0.82
C LEU A 18 -19.00 -3.11 -0.98
N GLN A 19 -18.58 -4.32 -0.65
CA GLN A 19 -19.34 -5.54 -0.93
C GLN A 19 -19.88 -6.12 0.37
N ASP A 20 -21.13 -6.56 0.35
CA ASP A 20 -21.77 -7.19 1.52
C ASP A 20 -21.17 -8.58 1.85
N LYS A 21 -20.49 -9.18 0.86
CA LYS A 21 -19.89 -10.50 0.95
C LYS A 21 -18.42 -10.47 0.54
N PRO A 22 -17.58 -11.32 1.14
CA PRO A 22 -16.19 -11.44 0.75
C PRO A 22 -16.06 -11.79 -0.73
N GLN A 23 -15.36 -10.95 -1.47
CA GLN A 23 -14.98 -11.19 -2.86
C GLN A 23 -13.64 -11.91 -2.96
N GLN A 24 -13.55 -12.81 -3.94
CA GLN A 24 -12.25 -13.31 -4.39
C GLN A 24 -11.66 -12.32 -5.39
N ILE A 25 -10.47 -11.81 -5.10
CA ILE A 25 -9.76 -10.85 -5.95
C ILE A 25 -8.49 -11.52 -6.44
N LEU A 26 -8.37 -11.72 -7.76
CA LEU A 26 -7.13 -12.14 -8.37
C LEU A 26 -6.20 -10.94 -8.51
N GLN A 27 -5.03 -11.02 -7.88
CA GLN A 27 -3.99 -10.00 -7.95
C GLN A 27 -2.78 -10.59 -8.67
N ILE A 28 -2.36 -9.92 -9.74
CA ILE A 28 -1.25 -10.34 -10.58
C ILE A 28 -0.17 -9.27 -10.48
N ASP A 29 1.00 -9.65 -10.00
CA ASP A 29 2.21 -8.82 -10.05
C ASP A 29 3.32 -9.59 -10.75
N ASN A 30 4.23 -8.86 -11.38
CA ASN A 30 5.42 -9.44 -11.99
C ASN A 30 6.49 -9.74 -10.93
N HIS A 31 6.44 -9.07 -9.78
CA HIS A 31 7.33 -9.30 -8.66
C HIS A 31 6.79 -10.36 -7.71
N ASP A 32 7.70 -11.05 -7.03
CA ASP A 32 7.45 -12.05 -5.99
C ASP A 32 7.02 -11.42 -4.65
N ASP A 33 7.05 -10.11 -4.57
CA ASP A 33 6.72 -9.30 -3.40
C ASP A 33 5.63 -8.26 -3.76
N PHE A 34 4.90 -7.80 -2.74
CA PHE A 34 3.80 -6.86 -2.88
C PHE A 34 4.22 -5.45 -2.41
N GLY A 35 3.51 -4.42 -2.85
CA GLY A 35 3.79 -3.03 -2.47
C GLY A 35 4.58 -2.22 -3.51
N GLY A 36 5.05 -2.85 -4.60
CA GLY A 36 5.67 -2.17 -5.73
C GLY A 36 6.99 -1.51 -5.34
N HIS A 37 7.16 -0.21 -5.63
CA HIS A 37 8.39 0.53 -5.31
C HIS A 37 8.63 0.73 -3.80
N ALA A 38 7.68 0.36 -2.94
CA ALA A 38 7.83 0.41 -1.47
C ALA A 38 8.68 -0.76 -0.93
N LYS A 39 9.82 -1.01 -1.58
CA LYS A 39 10.74 -2.09 -1.22
C LYS A 39 11.82 -1.58 -0.27
N ARG A 40 12.17 -2.37 0.74
CA ARG A 40 13.31 -2.12 1.65
C ARG A 40 14.46 -3.05 1.28
N ASN A 41 15.65 -2.49 1.15
CA ASN A 41 16.89 -3.24 1.01
C ASN A 41 17.49 -3.45 2.40
N GLU A 42 17.82 -4.70 2.73
CA GLU A 42 18.53 -5.06 3.95
C GLU A 42 19.93 -5.56 3.59
N LEU A 43 20.95 -4.89 4.10
CA LEU A 43 22.35 -5.18 3.84
C LEU A 43 23.01 -5.57 5.15
N SER A 44 23.62 -6.74 5.23
CA SER A 44 24.41 -7.16 6.39
C SER A 44 25.84 -6.62 6.26
N SER A 45 26.30 -5.87 7.26
CA SER A 45 27.69 -5.40 7.37
C SER A 45 28.35 -5.94 8.64
N SER A 46 29.68 -5.83 8.74
CA SER A 46 30.42 -6.15 9.97
C SER A 46 29.98 -5.34 11.18
N ASN A 47 29.33 -4.18 10.95
CA ASN A 47 28.88 -3.26 11.98
C ASN A 47 27.37 -3.37 12.24
N GLY A 48 26.70 -4.39 11.68
CA GLY A 48 25.28 -4.65 11.83
C GLY A 48 24.47 -4.52 10.54
N THR A 49 23.14 -4.63 10.67
CA THR A 49 22.20 -4.53 9.55
C THR A 49 21.98 -3.07 9.15
N ILE A 50 22.18 -2.79 7.86
CA ILE A 50 21.95 -1.50 7.24
C ILE A 50 20.65 -1.58 6.44
N PHE A 51 19.73 -0.66 6.70
CA PHE A 51 18.48 -0.53 5.95
C PHE A 51 18.64 0.56 4.89
N GLY A 52 18.28 0.24 3.66
CA GLY A 52 18.22 1.19 2.55
C GLY A 52 16.92 1.07 1.77
N TYR A 53 16.68 2.00 0.86
CA TYR A 53 15.50 1.97 -0.01
C TYR A 53 15.78 1.07 -1.23
N GLY A 54 14.79 0.28 -1.61
CA GLY A 54 14.79 -0.58 -2.80
C GLY A 54 14.00 -0.02 -3.97
N GLY A 55 13.60 1.26 -3.92
CA GLY A 55 12.74 1.90 -4.91
C GLY A 55 12.61 3.41 -4.71
N SER A 56 11.49 3.99 -5.16
CA SER A 56 11.28 5.45 -5.18
C SER A 56 11.26 6.05 -3.77
N GLU A 57 12.23 6.91 -3.48
CA GLU A 57 12.23 7.77 -2.30
C GLU A 57 11.30 8.96 -2.54
N SER A 58 10.15 9.01 -1.84
CA SER A 58 9.41 10.25 -1.51
C SER A 58 8.01 9.93 -0.95
N PHE A 59 7.95 9.28 0.22
CA PHE A 59 6.76 9.50 1.06
C PHE A 59 6.93 10.85 1.74
N GLN A 60 6.33 11.88 1.14
CA GLN A 60 6.31 13.22 1.73
C GLN A 60 5.62 13.17 3.10
N SER A 61 6.06 14.01 4.04
CA SER A 61 5.63 13.93 5.44
C SER A 61 4.11 13.75 5.59
N PRO A 62 3.65 12.75 6.37
CA PRO A 62 2.23 12.54 6.62
C PRO A 62 1.52 13.76 7.18
N HIS A 63 2.24 14.60 7.92
CA HIS A 63 1.68 15.75 8.62
C HIS A 63 1.17 16.88 7.71
N SER A 64 1.58 16.94 6.44
CA SER A 64 1.24 18.09 5.58
C SER A 64 0.53 17.77 4.27
N ASN A 65 0.59 16.52 3.76
CA ASN A 65 0.14 16.25 2.39
C ASN A 65 -0.77 15.02 2.22
N PHE A 66 -1.14 14.33 3.30
CA PHE A 66 -1.97 13.12 3.18
C PHE A 66 -3.46 13.46 3.29
N SER A 67 -4.24 12.92 2.36
CA SER A 67 -5.69 13.07 2.38
C SER A 67 -6.31 12.28 3.53
N PRO A 68 -7.55 12.61 3.95
CA PRO A 68 -8.29 11.81 4.94
C PRO A 68 -8.43 10.34 4.56
N VAL A 69 -8.57 10.05 3.26
CA VAL A 69 -8.65 8.67 2.73
C VAL A 69 -7.35 7.92 2.99
N MET A 70 -6.21 8.57 2.74
CA MET A 70 -4.88 8.02 2.98
C MET A 70 -4.65 7.78 4.48
N MET A 71 -5.02 8.75 5.33
CA MET A 71 -4.96 8.60 6.78
C MET A 71 -5.87 7.48 7.32
N GLY A 72 -7.04 7.29 6.72
CA GLY A 72 -7.93 6.18 7.04
C GLY A 72 -7.27 4.83 6.76
N LEU A 73 -6.56 4.70 5.64
CA LEU A 73 -5.79 3.49 5.33
C LEU A 73 -4.64 3.27 6.32
N LEU A 74 -3.89 4.33 6.69
CA LEU A 74 -2.79 4.22 7.66
C LEU A 74 -3.26 3.83 9.08
N SER A 75 -4.44 4.30 9.49
CA SER A 75 -5.00 3.98 10.82
C SER A 75 -5.65 2.61 10.90
N GLY A 76 -5.68 1.85 9.79
CA GLY A 76 -6.33 0.54 9.71
C GLY A 76 -7.85 0.59 9.89
N GLN A 77 -8.44 1.78 9.79
CA GLN A 77 -9.89 1.94 9.91
C GLN A 77 -10.56 1.52 8.61
N ARG A 78 -11.77 0.96 8.70
CA ARG A 78 -12.62 0.82 7.52
C ARG A 78 -12.91 2.22 7.00
N THR A 79 -12.34 2.51 5.85
CA THR A 79 -12.44 3.78 5.17
C THR A 79 -13.83 3.87 4.57
N HIS A 80 -14.69 4.69 5.19
CA HIS A 80 -16.00 4.97 4.62
C HIS A 80 -15.78 5.78 3.33
N TYR A 81 -15.71 5.11 2.20
CA TYR A 81 -15.62 5.78 0.91
C TYR A 81 -16.97 6.48 0.69
N PRO A 82 -17.01 7.82 0.58
CA PRO A 82 -18.25 8.51 0.31
C PRO A 82 -18.77 8.07 -1.07
N SER A 83 -20.07 7.81 -1.16
CA SER A 83 -20.71 7.45 -2.43
C SER A 83 -20.36 8.50 -3.50
N PRO A 84 -19.99 8.09 -4.72
CA PRO A 84 -19.91 9.03 -5.83
C PRO A 84 -21.27 9.73 -5.97
N GLN A 85 -21.29 11.06 -6.01
CA GLN A 85 -22.47 11.81 -6.44
C GLN A 85 -22.69 11.64 -7.94
#